data_AF-A0A7X3KYC7-F1
#
_entry.id   AF-A0A7X3KYC7-F1
#
_cell.length_a   1.000
_cell.length_b   1.000
_cell.length_c   1.000
_cell.angle_alpha   90.00
_cell.angle_beta   90.00
_cell.angle_gamma   90.00
#
_symmetry.space_group_name_H-M   'P 1'
#
loop_
_entity.id
_entity.type
_entity.pdbx_description
1 polymer ?
#
loop_
_entity_poly.entity_id
_entity_poly.type
_entity_poly.pdbx_seq_one_letter_code
_entity_poly.pdbx_strand_id
1 'polypeptide(L)'
;ELKNAVTNISHDLRTPLTAICGYLDMLDHEEQTENSQRYLRIIRGRTEIMKQLTEELFRYSVFTTVSNGTSSEPVILNSMLEDSLSAFYTALKQSRITPSVSLPDQKVQRLLNR
;
A
#
# COMPACT_ATOMS: atom_id res chain seq x y z
N GLU A 1 17.27 -0.89 -16.20
CA GLU A 1 17.93 -2.04 -15.54
C GLU A 1 17.63 -2.10 -14.04
N LEU A 2 17.92 -1.05 -13.25
CA LEU A 2 17.62 -1.01 -11.81
C LEU A 2 16.14 -1.30 -11.47
N LYS A 3 15.18 -0.73 -12.21
CA LYS A 3 13.74 -1.01 -12.04
C LYS A 3 13.43 -2.50 -12.09
N ASN A 4 13.91 -3.18 -13.13
CA ASN A 4 13.61 -4.59 -13.36
C ASN A 4 14.27 -5.46 -12.30
N ALA A 5 15.51 -5.12 -11.90
CA ALA A 5 16.20 -5.81 -10.81
C ALA A 5 15.44 -5.68 -9.47
N VAL A 6 15.03 -4.47 -9.09
CA VAL A 6 14.27 -4.25 -7.86
C VAL A 6 12.88 -4.87 -7.94
N THR A 7 12.23 -4.85 -9.11
CA THR A 7 10.94 -5.52 -9.34
C THR A 7 11.05 -7.02 -9.13
N ASN A 8 12.06 -7.66 -9.72
CA ASN A 8 12.30 -9.10 -9.57
C ASN A 8 12.61 -9.46 -8.11
N ILE A 9 13.51 -8.72 -7.46
CA ILE A 9 13.82 -8.91 -6.03
C ILE A 9 12.56 -8.75 -5.18
N SER A 10 11.71 -7.75 -5.47
CA SER A 10 10.47 -7.53 -4.71
C SER A 10 9.47 -8.68 -4.87
N HIS A 11 9.36 -9.26 -6.07
CA HIS A 11 8.56 -10.46 -6.31
C HIS A 11 9.11 -11.67 -5.54
N ASP A 12 10.42 -11.87 -5.59
CA ASP A 12 11.10 -12.96 -4.90
C ASP A 12 11.01 -12.83 -3.38
N LEU A 13 10.89 -11.61 -2.85
CA LEU A 13 10.66 -11.36 -1.41
C LEU A 13 9.19 -11.51 -1.00
N ARG A 14 8.24 -11.18 -1.88
CA ARG A 14 6.80 -11.30 -1.58
C ARG A 14 6.38 -12.76 -1.36
N THR A 15 6.94 -13.69 -2.12
CA THR A 15 6.63 -15.11 -2.04
C THR A 15 6.92 -15.73 -0.65
N PRO A 16 8.16 -15.65 -0.11
CA PRO A 16 8.45 -16.17 1.23
C PRO A 16 7.73 -15.38 2.32
N LEU A 17 7.54 -14.06 2.19
CA LEU A 17 6.75 -13.28 3.15
C LEU A 17 5.29 -13.73 3.21
N THR A 18 4.68 -14.00 2.06
CA THR A 18 3.30 -14.53 1.98
C THR A 18 3.21 -15.90 2.65
N ALA A 19 4.19 -16.78 2.41
CA ALA A 19 4.25 -18.08 3.06
C ALA A 19 4.38 -17.96 4.59
N ILE A 20 5.25 -17.07 5.08
CA ILE A 20 5.41 -16.81 6.52
C ILE A 20 4.11 -16.29 7.13
N CYS A 21 3.44 -15.31 6.50
CA CYS A 21 2.14 -14.83 6.96
C CYS A 21 1.11 -15.96 7.01
N GLY A 22 1.03 -16.80 5.98
CA GLY A 22 0.11 -17.93 5.94
C GLY A 22 0.37 -18.95 7.04
N TYR A 23 1.64 -19.27 7.34
CA TYR A 23 1.96 -20.15 8.47
C TYR A 23 1.62 -19.53 9.82
N LEU A 24 1.83 -18.22 9.98
CA LEU A 24 1.39 -17.52 11.18
C LEU A 24 -0.14 -17.56 11.33
N ASP A 25 -0.89 -17.41 10.22
CA ASP A 25 -2.35 -17.51 10.23
C ASP A 25 -2.82 -18.90 10.65
N MET A 26 -2.17 -19.97 10.16
CA MET A 26 -2.46 -21.33 10.60
C MET A 26 -2.12 -21.54 12.09
N LEU A 27 -0.97 -21.04 12.55
CA LEU A 27 -0.53 -21.19 13.93
C LEU A 27 -1.41 -20.44 14.94
N ASP A 28 -2.09 -19.37 14.52
CA ASP A 28 -3.06 -18.67 15.37
C ASP A 28 -4.30 -19.54 15.71
N HIS A 29 -4.50 -20.66 15.00
CA HIS A 29 -5.63 -21.58 15.20
C HIS A 29 -5.24 -22.86 15.96
N GLU A 30 -3.97 -23.04 16.30
CA GLU A 30 -3.45 -24.17 17.08
C GLU A 30 -3.50 -23.89 18.58
N GLU A 31 -3.50 -24.94 19.41
CA GLU A 31 -3.31 -24.76 20.86
C GLU A 31 -1.91 -24.22 21.16
N GLN A 32 -1.85 -23.11 21.90
CA GLN A 32 -0.63 -22.35 22.12
C GLN A 32 -0.44 -22.07 23.61
N THR A 33 0.79 -22.22 24.09
CA THR A 33 1.18 -21.68 25.42
C THR A 33 1.21 -20.15 25.37
N GLU A 34 1.07 -19.48 26.52
CA GLU A 34 1.15 -18.00 26.58
C GLU A 34 2.45 -17.44 25.98
N ASN A 35 3.57 -18.13 26.20
CA ASN A 35 4.86 -17.77 25.61
C ASN A 35 4.85 -17.91 24.09
N SER A 36 4.24 -18.99 23.57
CA SER A 36 4.12 -19.21 22.14
C SER A 36 3.27 -18.13 21.47
N GLN A 37 2.12 -17.76 22.06
CA GLN A 37 1.28 -16.67 21.57
C GLN A 37 2.03 -15.33 21.54
N ARG A 38 2.83 -15.04 22.57
CA ARG A 38 3.67 -13.84 22.62
C ARG A 38 4.69 -13.82 21.47
N TYR A 39 5.36 -14.94 21.22
CA TYR A 39 6.34 -15.05 20.13
C TYR A 39 5.69 -14.92 18.75
N LEU A 40 4.55 -15.58 18.52
CA LEU A 40 3.80 -15.45 17.28
C LEU A 40 3.42 -14.01 16.99
N ARG A 41 2.92 -13.28 18.01
CA ARG A 41 2.58 -11.86 17.86
C ARG A 41 3.78 -11.01 17.45
N ILE A 42 4.96 -11.28 18.02
CA ILE A 42 6.20 -10.59 17.65
C ILE A 42 6.58 -10.92 16.21
N ILE A 43 6.59 -12.20 15.83
CA ILE A 43 6.97 -12.64 14.49
C ILE A 43 6.01 -12.04 13.45
N ARG A 44 4.70 -12.11 13.69
CA ARG A 44 3.67 -11.49 12.84
C ARG A 44 3.89 -10.00 12.65
N GLY A 45 4.16 -9.27 13.74
CA GLY A 45 4.48 -7.85 13.66
C GLY A 45 5.74 -7.56 12.82
N ARG A 46 6.78 -8.39 12.94
CA ARG A 46 8.01 -8.25 12.13
C ARG A 46 7.77 -8.55 10.66
N THR A 47 7.02 -9.61 10.34
CA THR A 47 6.71 -9.99 8.96
C THR A 47 5.87 -8.91 8.27
N GLU A 48 4.91 -8.29 8.96
CA GLU A 48 4.12 -7.19 8.39
C GLU A 48 4.98 -5.95 8.12
N ILE A 49 5.91 -5.60 9.02
CA ILE A 49 6.88 -4.51 8.78
C ILE A 49 7.75 -4.82 7.55
N MET A 50 8.24 -6.06 7.41
CA MET A 50 9.06 -6.46 6.26
C MET A 50 8.29 -6.36 4.94
N LYS A 51 7.02 -6.76 4.95
CA LYS A 51 6.12 -6.61 3.81
C LYS A 51 5.98 -5.14 3.40
N GLN A 52 5.69 -4.25 4.36
CA GLN A 52 5.56 -2.81 4.11
C GLN A 52 6.84 -2.20 3.53
N LEU A 53 8.00 -2.50 4.12
CA LEU A 53 9.30 -1.99 3.63
C LEU A 53 9.61 -2.48 2.20
N THR A 54 9.25 -3.73 1.89
CA THR A 54 9.44 -4.29 0.54
C THR A 54 8.53 -3.58 -0.48
N GLU A 55 7.28 -3.33 -0.12
CA GLU A 55 6.35 -2.57 -0.96
C GLU A 55 6.79 -1.11 -1.16
N GLU A 56 7.32 -0.47 -0.12
CA GLU A 56 7.84 0.90 -0.19
C GLU A 56 9.09 1.00 -1.08
N LEU A 57 10.04 0.07 -0.92
CA LEU A 57 11.23 -0.03 -1.78
C LEU A 57 10.85 -0.20 -3.25
N PHE A 58 9.85 -1.04 -3.54
CA PHE A 58 9.33 -1.23 -4.89
C PHE A 58 8.74 0.07 -5.45
N ARG A 59 7.84 0.74 -4.70
CA ARG A 59 7.23 2.01 -5.12
C ARG A 59 8.29 3.06 -5.41
N TYR A 60 9.30 3.18 -4.56
CA TYR A 60 10.41 4.10 -4.76
C TYR A 60 11.21 3.79 -6.04
N SER A 61 11.51 2.51 -6.30
CA SER A 61 12.21 2.10 -7.52
C SER A 61 11.43 2.39 -8.79
N VAL A 62 10.10 2.16 -8.77
CA VAL A 62 9.23 2.52 -9.90
C VAL A 62 9.22 4.02 -10.10
N PHE A 63 9.04 4.81 -9.05
CA PHE A 63 8.99 6.27 -9.14
C PHE A 63 10.29 6.87 -9.70
N THR A 64 11.45 6.45 -9.20
CA THR A 64 12.77 6.93 -9.63
C THR A 64 13.12 6.55 -11.06
N THR A 65 12.49 5.52 -11.62
CA THR A 65 12.71 5.11 -13.02
C THR A 65 11.68 5.67 -13.99
N VAL A 66 10.49 6.02 -13.50
CA VAL A 66 9.40 6.62 -14.30
C VAL A 66 9.55 8.15 -14.43
N SER A 67 10.32 8.81 -13.55
CA SER A 67 10.56 10.27 -13.63
C SER A 67 11.24 10.76 -14.92
N ASN A 68 11.71 9.84 -15.79
CA ASN A 68 12.39 10.16 -17.03
C ASN A 68 11.50 10.14 -18.29
N GLY A 69 10.17 10.01 -18.19
CA GLY A 69 9.37 9.97 -19.43
C GLY A 69 7.85 9.87 -19.37
N THR A 70 7.17 10.12 -18.24
CA THR A 70 5.70 10.11 -18.23
C THR A 70 5.15 11.32 -19.01
N SER A 71 4.46 11.09 -20.12
CA SER A 71 3.75 12.13 -20.85
C SER A 71 2.62 12.68 -19.98
N SER A 72 2.54 14.00 -19.82
CA SER A 72 1.44 14.60 -19.09
C SER A 72 0.13 14.36 -19.82
N GLU A 73 -0.89 13.89 -19.10
CA GLU A 73 -2.24 13.74 -19.61
C GLU A 73 -3.20 14.73 -18.94
N PRO A 74 -4.31 15.12 -19.60
CA PRO A 74 -5.28 16.00 -18.97
C PRO A 74 -6.03 15.28 -17.85
N VAL A 75 -5.88 15.78 -16.63
CA VAL A 75 -6.49 15.22 -15.42
C VAL A 75 -7.47 16.23 -14.81
N ILE A 76 -8.66 15.75 -14.43
CA ILE A 76 -9.67 16.53 -13.71
C ILE A 76 -9.51 16.25 -12.21
N LEU A 77 -8.97 17.21 -11.46
CA LEU A 77 -8.66 17.04 -10.04
C LEU A 77 -9.89 16.78 -9.17
N ASN A 78 -11.04 17.36 -9.53
CA ASN A 78 -12.30 17.14 -8.81
C ASN A 78 -12.65 15.64 -8.78
N SER A 79 -12.64 14.98 -9.93
CA SER A 79 -12.95 13.56 -10.05
C SER A 79 -11.93 12.67 -9.33
N MET A 80 -10.63 13.02 -9.41
CA MET A 80 -9.62 12.27 -8.64
C MET A 80 -9.83 12.38 -7.12
N LEU A 81 -10.22 13.55 -6.62
CA LEU A 81 -10.50 13.74 -5.21
C LEU A 81 -11.74 12.94 -4.79
N GLU A 82 -12.80 12.96 -5.60
CA GLU A 82 -14.02 12.17 -5.38
C GLU A 82 -13.73 10.66 -5.32
N ASP A 83 -12.96 10.13 -6.28
CA ASP A 83 -12.55 8.72 -6.30
C ASP A 83 -11.76 8.34 -5.04
N SER A 84 -10.85 9.21 -4.61
CA SER A 84 -10.05 9.02 -3.39
C SER A 84 -10.94 8.99 -2.14
N LEU A 85 -11.85 9.96 -2.00
CA LEU A 85 -12.79 10.00 -0.88
C LEU A 85 -13.71 8.78 -0.84
N SER A 86 -14.17 8.32 -2.02
CA SER A 86 -15.00 7.11 -2.16
C SER A 86 -14.25 5.87 -1.70
N ALA A 87 -12.98 5.71 -2.10
CA ALA A 87 -12.14 4.58 -1.69
C ALA A 87 -11.95 4.48 -0.16
N PHE A 88 -11.94 5.62 0.54
CA PHE A 88 -11.80 5.68 2.00
C PHE A 88 -13.13 5.77 2.76
N TYR A 89 -14.28 5.77 2.08
CA TYR A 89 -15.59 6.01 2.70
C TYR A 89 -15.86 5.09 3.90
N THR A 90 -15.61 3.79 3.76
CA THR A 90 -15.82 2.81 4.83
C THR A 90 -14.93 3.09 6.04
N ALA A 91 -13.65 3.39 5.83
CA ALA A 91 -12.69 3.68 6.89
C ALA A 91 -13.08 4.97 7.63
N LEU A 92 -13.39 6.04 6.89
CA LEU A 92 -13.84 7.33 7.45
C LEU A 92 -15.09 7.15 8.32
N LYS A 93 -16.07 6.36 7.84
CA LYS A 93 -17.30 6.08 8.57
C LYS A 93 -17.05 5.27 9.85
N GLN A 94 -16.22 4.23 9.78
CA GLN A 94 -15.85 3.42 10.94
C GLN A 94 -15.13 4.24 12.00
N SER A 95 -14.28 5.18 11.59
CA SER A 95 -13.56 6.11 12.47
C SER A 95 -14.39 7.34 12.89
N ARG A 96 -15.65 7.46 12.45
CA ARG A 96 -16.53 8.63 12.69
C ARG A 96 -15.92 9.96 12.24
N ILE A 97 -15.15 9.94 11.16
CA ILE A 97 -14.53 11.11 10.55
C ILE A 97 -15.42 11.60 9.42
N THR A 98 -15.78 12.90 9.46
CA THR A 98 -16.49 13.56 8.35
C THR A 98 -15.53 14.51 7.64
N PRO A 99 -15.10 14.21 6.40
CA PRO A 99 -14.22 15.11 5.67
C PRO A 99 -14.96 16.38 5.25
N SER A 100 -14.36 17.54 5.51
CA SER A 100 -14.81 18.82 4.94
C SER A 100 -14.12 19.00 3.59
N VAL A 101 -14.91 19.05 2.52
CA VAL A 101 -14.40 19.13 1.13
C VAL A 101 -14.91 20.42 0.51
N SER A 102 -13.97 21.27 0.10
CA SER A 102 -14.26 22.51 -0.62
C SER A 102 -13.65 22.41 -2.01
N LEU A 103 -14.48 22.36 -3.03
CA LEU A 103 -14.07 22.33 -4.43
C LEU A 103 -14.65 23.55 -5.16
N PRO A 104 -13.91 24.14 -6.12
CA PRO A 104 -14.46 25.19 -6.97
C PRO A 104 -15.55 24.64 -7.90
N ASP A 105 -16.52 25.48 -8.25
CA ASP A 105 -17.61 25.13 -9.17
C ASP A 105 -17.10 24.76 -10.58
N GLN A 106 -15.97 25.34 -10.97
CA GLN A 106 -15.29 25.02 -12.23
C GLN A 106 -14.36 23.82 -12.05
N LYS A 107 -14.43 22.87 -12.98
CA LYS A 107 -13.52 21.72 -13.00
C LYS A 107 -12.07 22.18 -13.12
N VAL A 108 -11.23 21.74 -12.19
CA VAL A 108 -9.79 22.03 -12.22
C VAL A 108 -9.10 20.98 -13.09
N GLN A 109 -8.83 21.33 -14.34
CA GLN A 109 -8.10 20.49 -15.28
C GLN A 109 -6.62 20.88 -15.32
N ARG A 110 -5.71 19.89 -15.19
CA ARG A 110 -4.26 20.10 -15.28
C ARG A 110 -3.62 18.98 -16.09
N LEU A 111 -2.56 19.31 -16.82
CA LEU A 111 -1.68 18.31 -17.42
C LEU A 111 -0.78 17.78 -16.32
N LEU A 112 -0.96 16.52 -15.95
CA LEU A 112 -0.21 15.88 -14.87
C LEU A 112 0.40 14.58 -15.39
N ASN A 113 1.55 14.20 -14.81
CA ASN A 113 2.05 12.85 -14.91
C ASN A 113 1.13 11.95 -14.09
N ARG A 114 0.28 11.16 -14.76
CA ARG A 114 -0.51 10.14 -14.09
C ARG A 114 0.27 8.84 -13.95
#